data_AF-A0A960QEN6-F1
#
_entry.id   AF-A0A960QEN6-F1
#
_cell.length_a   1.000
_cell.length_b   1.000
_cell.length_c   1.000
_cell.angle_alpha   90.00
_cell.angle_beta   90.00
_cell.angle_gamma   90.00
#
_symmetry.space_group_name_H-M   'P 1'
#
loop_
_entity.id
_entity.type
_entity.pdbx_description
1 polymer ?
#
loop_
_entity_poly.entity_id
_entity_poly.type
_entity_poly.pdbx_seq_one_letter_code
_entity_poly.pdbx_strand_id
1 'polypeptide(L)'
;MSYSIDLYRGHAVPARNFIDFACYVSMFPQLVAGPIVRYGSVADQLREREHTVEGFVAGFTRFNVGFAKKIILANPMGAIADQCFGAGEGVLTAPIAWLGVMAYAFQIYYDFSAYSDMAIGLGRMFGFHFPENFDSPYKSKSITEFWRRWHISL
;
A
#
# COMPACT_ATOMS: atom_id res chain seq x y z
N MET A 1 -15.26 -4.42 7.89
CA MET A 1 -15.28 -4.32 9.38
C MET A 1 -15.12 -2.90 9.91
N SER A 2 -14.23 -2.05 9.35
CA SER A 2 -14.01 -0.67 9.86
C SER A 2 -15.31 0.13 10.02
N TYR A 3 -16.23 0.13 9.03
CA TYR A 3 -17.48 0.89 9.12
C TYR A 3 -18.29 0.57 10.39
N SER A 4 -18.63 -0.70 10.62
CA SER A 4 -19.43 -1.11 11.78
C SER A 4 -18.73 -0.83 13.12
N ILE A 5 -17.41 -0.99 13.17
CA ILE A 5 -16.61 -0.76 14.38
C ILE A 5 -16.49 0.74 14.67
N ASP A 6 -16.23 1.57 13.65
CA ASP A 6 -16.11 3.02 13.80
C ASP A 6 -17.44 3.65 14.22
N LEU A 7 -18.57 3.13 13.72
CA LEU A 7 -19.90 3.51 14.21
C LEU A 7 -20.14 3.09 15.65
N TYR A 8 -19.82 1.83 15.99
CA TYR A 8 -19.98 1.32 17.36
C TYR A 8 -19.15 2.12 18.38
N ARG A 9 -17.94 2.56 17.99
CA ARG A 9 -17.06 3.39 18.82
C ARG A 9 -17.37 4.89 18.79
N GLY A 10 -18.35 5.32 17.99
CA GLY A 10 -18.68 6.75 17.85
C GLY A 10 -17.61 7.58 17.14
N HIS A 11 -16.68 6.94 16.42
CA HIS A 11 -15.61 7.61 15.68
C HIS A 11 -16.03 8.02 14.27
N ALA A 12 -17.23 7.63 13.82
CA ALA A 12 -17.80 8.02 12.56
C ALA A 12 -19.33 8.17 12.65
N VAL A 13 -19.90 8.94 11.71
CA VAL A 13 -21.35 9.09 11.54
C VAL A 13 -21.83 8.11 10.49
N PRO A 14 -23.02 7.48 10.62
CA PRO A 14 -23.55 6.57 9.60
C PRO A 14 -23.57 7.20 8.20
N ALA A 15 -23.29 6.39 7.18
CA ALA A 15 -23.45 6.78 5.79
C ALA A 15 -24.88 7.26 5.54
N ARG A 16 -25.02 8.39 4.84
CA ARG A 16 -26.31 9.04 4.64
C ARG A 16 -27.23 8.26 3.71
N ASN A 17 -26.65 7.55 2.76
CA ASN A 17 -27.36 6.77 1.77
C ASN A 17 -26.56 5.51 1.39
N PHE A 18 -27.23 4.59 0.69
CA PHE A 18 -26.63 3.34 0.25
C PHE A 18 -25.50 3.55 -0.77
N ILE A 19 -25.55 4.61 -1.58
CA ILE A 19 -24.55 4.88 -2.62
C ILE A 19 -23.20 5.26 -1.99
N ASP A 20 -23.18 6.13 -0.98
CA ASP A 20 -21.96 6.52 -0.28
C ASP A 20 -21.32 5.31 0.42
N PHE A 21 -22.16 4.48 1.05
CA PHE A 21 -21.71 3.22 1.65
C PHE A 21 -21.14 2.26 0.60
N ALA A 22 -21.86 2.05 -0.50
CA ALA A 22 -21.43 1.19 -1.59
C ALA A 22 -20.11 1.68 -2.20
N CYS A 23 -19.97 2.99 -2.43
CA CYS A 23 -18.75 3.61 -2.93
C CYS A 23 -17.56 3.38 -2.00
N TYR A 24 -17.73 3.58 -0.69
CA TYR A 24 -16.69 3.29 0.30
C TYR A 24 -16.26 1.82 0.28
N VAL A 25 -17.22 0.90 0.30
CA VAL A 25 -16.94 -0.54 0.33
C VAL A 25 -16.32 -1.02 -0.99
N SER A 26 -16.76 -0.48 -2.12
CA SER A 26 -16.30 -0.84 -3.45
C SER A 26 -15.10 -0.02 -3.94
N MET A 27 -14.51 0.83 -3.09
CA MET A 27 -13.41 1.71 -3.49
C MET A 27 -12.16 0.89 -3.84
N PHE A 28 -12.01 0.58 -5.13
CA PHE A 28 -10.95 -0.32 -5.62
C PHE A 28 -9.51 0.10 -5.27
N PRO A 29 -9.16 1.40 -5.13
CA PRO A 29 -7.80 1.78 -4.74
C PRO A 29 -7.34 1.17 -3.41
N GLN A 30 -8.26 0.83 -2.50
CA GLN A 30 -7.94 0.21 -1.21
C GLN A 30 -8.19 -1.30 -1.13
N LEU A 31 -8.83 -1.92 -2.13
CA LEU A 31 -9.42 -3.25 -1.98
C LEU A 31 -8.44 -4.43 -2.02
N VAL A 32 -7.26 -4.28 -2.64
CA VAL A 32 -6.34 -5.42 -2.85
C VAL A 32 -5.04 -5.29 -2.06
N ALA A 33 -4.41 -4.11 -2.06
CA ALA A 33 -3.13 -3.87 -1.39
C ALA A 33 -2.82 -2.37 -1.15
N GLY A 34 -3.84 -1.51 -1.17
CA GLY A 34 -3.70 -0.08 -0.85
C GLY A 34 -3.65 0.16 0.66
N PRO A 35 -3.32 1.40 1.11
CA PRO A 35 -3.40 1.75 2.53
C PRO A 35 -4.80 1.47 3.07
N ILE A 36 -4.89 0.97 4.30
CA ILE A 36 -6.18 0.75 4.96
C ILE A 36 -6.76 2.11 5.31
N VAL A 37 -7.83 2.49 4.60
CA VAL A 37 -8.51 3.75 4.85
C VAL A 37 -9.71 3.53 5.73
N ARG A 38 -9.77 4.27 6.85
CA ARG A 38 -10.92 4.22 7.77
C ARG A 38 -12.07 5.04 7.18
N TYR A 39 -13.29 4.59 7.43
CA TYR A 39 -14.47 5.27 6.92
C TYR A 39 -14.50 6.73 7.35
N GLY A 40 -14.21 7.03 8.61
CA GLY A 40 -14.18 8.41 9.13
C GLY A 40 -13.25 9.35 8.34
N SER A 41 -12.10 8.87 7.86
CA SER A 41 -11.16 9.68 7.06
C SER A 41 -11.60 9.93 5.62
N VAL A 42 -12.52 9.11 5.09
CA VAL A 42 -13.00 9.22 3.70
C VAL A 42 -14.43 9.75 3.63
N ALA A 43 -15.21 9.65 4.71
CA ALA A 43 -16.61 10.07 4.75
C ALA A 43 -16.79 11.54 4.35
N ASP A 44 -15.94 12.44 4.85
CA ASP A 44 -15.98 13.85 4.45
C ASP A 44 -15.54 14.05 3.01
N GLN A 45 -14.56 13.28 2.51
CA GLN A 45 -14.06 13.34 1.13
C GLN A 45 -15.05 12.75 0.10
N LEU A 46 -15.91 11.82 0.53
CA LEU A 46 -17.04 11.34 -0.27
C LEU A 46 -18.09 12.44 -0.47
N ARG A 47 -18.30 13.28 0.56
CA ARG A 47 -19.21 14.42 0.51
C ARG A 47 -18.64 15.56 -0.32
N GLU A 48 -17.41 15.94 -0.03
CA GLU A 48 -16.78 17.14 -0.57
C GLU A 48 -15.29 16.89 -0.77
N ARG A 49 -14.87 16.97 -2.03
CA ARG A 49 -13.47 16.87 -2.43
C ARG A 49 -13.23 17.76 -3.62
N GLU A 50 -11.99 18.22 -3.74
CA GLU A 50 -11.56 19.07 -4.84
C GLU A 50 -10.81 18.25 -5.88
N HIS A 51 -11.09 18.55 -7.15
CA HIS A 51 -10.35 18.02 -8.28
C HIS A 51 -9.53 19.16 -8.88
N THR A 52 -8.21 19.07 -8.74
CA THR A 52 -7.26 20.05 -9.27
C THR A 52 -6.33 19.39 -10.29
N VAL A 53 -5.85 20.16 -11.26
CA VAL A 53 -4.88 19.66 -12.25
C VAL A 53 -3.58 19.28 -11.54
N GLU A 54 -3.17 20.08 -10.56
CA GLU A 54 -2.00 19.84 -9.74
C GLU A 54 -2.12 18.52 -8.95
N GLY A 55 -3.29 18.28 -8.35
CA GLY A 55 -3.60 17.04 -7.63
C GLY A 55 -3.56 15.82 -8.55
N PHE A 56 -4.13 15.95 -9.75
CA PHE A 56 -4.09 14.90 -10.76
C PHE A 56 -2.66 14.59 -11.22
N VAL A 57 -1.86 15.59 -11.56
CA VAL A 57 -0.47 15.41 -12.00
C VAL A 57 0.38 14.79 -10.89
N ALA A 58 0.21 15.24 -9.64
CA ALA A 58 0.90 14.66 -8.50
C ALA A 58 0.50 13.18 -8.28
N GLY A 59 -0.79 12.88 -8.37
CA GLY A 59 -1.32 11.51 -8.28
C GLY A 59 -0.80 10.61 -9.39
N PHE A 60 -0.84 11.08 -10.64
CA PHE A 60 -0.32 10.38 -11.81
C PHE A 60 1.18 10.09 -11.68
N THR A 61 1.96 11.09 -11.27
CA THR A 61 3.41 10.92 -11.03
C THR A 61 3.66 9.83 -9.99
N ARG A 62 2.95 9.88 -8.87
CA ARG A 62 3.09 8.88 -7.81
C ARG A 62 2.69 7.47 -8.26
N PHE A 63 1.61 7.36 -9.03
CA PHE A 63 1.18 6.10 -9.61
C PHE A 63 2.27 5.49 -10.48
N ASN A 64 2.89 6.29 -11.37
CA ASN A 64 3.96 5.83 -12.24
C ASN A 64 5.21 5.41 -11.44
N VAL A 65 5.53 6.09 -10.33
CA VAL A 65 6.61 5.67 -9.43
C VAL A 65 6.31 4.30 -8.81
N GLY A 66 5.08 4.09 -8.33
CA GLY A 66 4.65 2.78 -7.82
C GLY A 66 4.72 1.69 -8.89
N PHE A 67 4.22 1.98 -10.09
CA PHE A 67 4.27 1.07 -11.22
C PHE A 67 5.71 0.69 -11.60
N ALA A 68 6.60 1.69 -11.71
CA ALA A 68 8.02 1.46 -11.99
C ALA A 68 8.68 0.62 -10.89
N LYS A 69 8.38 0.90 -9.61
CA LYS A 69 8.87 0.11 -8.48
C LYS A 69 8.44 -1.36 -8.57
N LYS A 70 7.18 -1.64 -8.95
CA LYS A 70 6.69 -3.01 -9.15
C LYS A 70 7.45 -3.73 -10.26
N ILE A 71 7.55 -3.11 -11.43
CA ILE A 71 8.09 -3.76 -12.63
C ILE A 71 9.62 -3.86 -12.60
N ILE A 72 10.30 -2.80 -12.17
CA ILE A 72 11.77 -2.67 -12.27
C ILE A 72 12.47 -3.23 -11.03
N LEU A 73 11.83 -3.20 -9.85
CA LEU A 73 12.46 -3.62 -8.60
C LEU A 73 11.81 -4.87 -8.03
N ALA A 74 10.50 -4.85 -7.75
CA ALA A 74 9.85 -5.96 -7.06
C ALA A 74 9.88 -7.26 -7.87
N ASN A 75 9.52 -7.21 -9.15
CA ASN A 75 9.47 -8.40 -10.00
C ASN A 75 10.86 -9.04 -10.21
N PRO A 76 11.94 -8.30 -10.53
CA PRO A 76 13.27 -8.88 -10.63
C PRO A 76 13.77 -9.48 -9.30
N MET A 77 13.50 -8.81 -8.17
CA MET A 77 13.86 -9.35 -6.85
C MET A 77 13.12 -10.66 -6.55
N GLY A 78 11.84 -10.75 -6.93
CA GLY A 78 11.08 -12.00 -6.84
C GLY A 78 11.66 -13.11 -7.72
N ALA A 79 12.02 -12.80 -8.96
CA ALA A 79 12.64 -13.78 -9.85
C ALA A 79 13.97 -14.32 -9.28
N ILE A 80 14.77 -13.47 -8.63
CA ILE A 80 16.00 -13.89 -7.94
C ILE A 80 15.67 -14.78 -6.74
N ALA A 81 14.69 -14.38 -5.91
CA ALA A 81 14.26 -15.17 -4.76
C ALA A 81 13.78 -16.57 -5.17
N ASP A 82 12.93 -16.65 -6.21
CA ASP A 82 12.40 -17.90 -6.75
C ASP A 82 13.52 -18.81 -7.27
N GLN A 83 14.50 -18.26 -7.97
CA GLN A 83 15.66 -19.02 -8.43
C GLN A 83 16.51 -19.55 -7.27
N CYS A 84 16.75 -18.73 -6.24
CA CYS A 84 17.53 -19.15 -5.08
C CYS A 84 16.81 -20.25 -4.28
N PHE A 85 15.51 -20.10 -4.03
CA PHE A 85 14.73 -21.07 -3.27
C PHE A 85 14.41 -22.34 -4.08
N GLY A 86 14.38 -22.24 -5.41
CA GLY A 86 14.17 -23.37 -6.33
C GLY A 86 15.45 -24.11 -6.75
N ALA A 87 16.64 -23.73 -6.27
CA ALA A 87 17.92 -24.24 -6.74
C ALA A 87 18.12 -25.77 -6.55
N GLY A 88 17.37 -26.41 -5.64
CA GLY A 88 17.43 -27.86 -5.38
C GLY A 88 18.53 -28.28 -4.39
N GLU A 89 18.41 -29.51 -3.87
CA GLU A 89 19.38 -30.08 -2.94
C GLU A 89 20.75 -30.26 -3.60
N GLY A 90 21.82 -29.81 -2.91
CA GLY A 90 23.20 -29.83 -3.43
C GLY A 90 23.64 -28.54 -4.14
N VAL A 91 22.72 -27.74 -4.65
CA VAL A 91 23.02 -26.40 -5.21
C VAL A 91 22.71 -25.30 -4.19
N LEU A 92 21.71 -25.50 -3.32
CA LEU A 92 21.39 -24.57 -2.25
C LEU A 92 22.50 -24.53 -1.19
N THR A 93 23.45 -23.63 -1.39
CA THR A 93 24.51 -23.31 -0.42
C THR A 93 24.06 -22.17 0.49
N ALA A 94 24.70 -22.02 1.65
CA ALA A 94 24.38 -20.93 2.58
C ALA A 94 24.42 -19.52 1.94
N PRO A 95 25.39 -19.17 1.07
CA PRO A 95 25.38 -17.89 0.36
C PRO A 95 24.16 -17.70 -0.54
N ILE A 96 23.73 -18.74 -1.26
CA ILE A 96 22.56 -18.70 -2.15
C ILE A 96 21.28 -18.55 -1.32
N ALA A 97 21.18 -19.25 -0.18
CA ALA A 97 20.05 -19.10 0.73
C ALA A 97 19.93 -17.66 1.26
N TRP A 98 21.05 -17.05 1.69
CA TRP A 98 21.05 -15.65 2.15
C TRP A 98 20.71 -14.66 1.05
N LEU A 99 21.21 -14.89 -0.18
CA LEU A 99 20.83 -14.08 -1.34
C LEU A 99 19.31 -14.15 -1.58
N GLY A 100 18.73 -15.36 -1.55
CA GLY A 100 17.29 -15.57 -1.68
C GLY A 100 16.49 -14.83 -0.61
N VAL A 101 16.89 -14.94 0.66
CA VAL A 101 16.23 -14.23 1.78
C VAL A 101 16.28 -12.71 1.60
N MET A 102 17.43 -12.15 1.21
CA MET A 102 17.54 -10.71 0.96
C MET A 102 16.70 -10.26 -0.24
N ALA A 103 16.75 -11.01 -1.34
CA ALA A 103 15.94 -10.74 -2.54
C ALA A 103 14.45 -10.78 -2.20
N TYR A 104 14.01 -11.77 -1.43
CA TYR A 104 12.63 -11.89 -0.97
C TYR A 104 12.21 -10.73 -0.05
N ALA A 105 13.08 -10.30 0.87
CA ALA A 105 12.81 -9.13 1.70
C ALA A 105 12.58 -7.87 0.86
N PHE A 106 13.44 -7.63 -0.14
CA PHE A 106 13.26 -6.50 -1.06
C PHE A 106 12.03 -6.66 -1.95
N GLN A 107 11.74 -7.86 -2.44
CA GLN A 107 10.54 -8.16 -3.22
C GLN A 107 9.30 -7.75 -2.43
N ILE A 108 9.11 -8.25 -1.21
CA ILE A 108 7.91 -7.94 -0.40
C ILE A 108 7.77 -6.43 -0.21
N TYR A 109 8.86 -5.75 0.15
CA TYR A 109 8.82 -4.31 0.40
C TYR A 109 8.47 -3.51 -0.85
N TYR A 110 9.15 -3.77 -1.96
CA TYR A 110 8.90 -3.04 -3.18
C TYR A 110 7.54 -3.35 -3.77
N ASP A 111 7.05 -4.57 -3.61
CA ASP A 111 5.73 -4.97 -4.09
C ASP A 111 4.61 -4.25 -3.32
N PHE A 112 4.62 -4.34 -1.99
CA PHE A 112 3.60 -3.71 -1.16
C PHE A 112 3.66 -2.18 -1.24
N SER A 113 4.85 -1.60 -1.21
CA SER A 113 5.00 -0.15 -1.31
C SER A 113 4.66 0.36 -2.72
N ALA A 114 4.85 -0.44 -3.77
CA ALA A 114 4.40 -0.10 -5.12
C ALA A 114 2.87 -0.03 -5.21
N TYR A 115 2.17 -1.04 -4.70
CA TYR A 115 0.71 -1.00 -4.65
C TYR A 115 0.18 0.15 -3.80
N SER A 116 0.82 0.43 -2.68
CA SER A 116 0.46 1.58 -1.84
C SER A 116 0.64 2.91 -2.58
N ASP A 117 1.74 3.09 -3.32
CA ASP A 117 1.96 4.29 -4.12
C ASP A 117 0.96 4.44 -5.27
N MET A 118 0.62 3.34 -5.94
CA MET A 118 -0.42 3.33 -6.98
C MET A 118 -1.79 3.68 -6.41
N ALA A 119 -2.15 3.10 -5.26
CA ALA A 119 -3.40 3.40 -4.57
C ALA A 119 -3.50 4.87 -4.14
N ILE A 120 -2.45 5.42 -3.51
CA ILE A 120 -2.42 6.83 -3.10
C ILE A 120 -2.43 7.75 -4.33
N GLY A 121 -1.73 7.37 -5.40
CA GLY A 121 -1.73 8.09 -6.67
C GLY A 121 -3.13 8.19 -7.30
N LEU A 122 -3.83 7.05 -7.38
CA LEU A 122 -5.22 7.00 -7.86
C LEU A 122 -6.17 7.78 -6.96
N GLY A 123 -6.02 7.64 -5.63
CA GLY A 123 -6.76 8.46 -4.67
C GLY A 123 -6.66 9.93 -5.01
N ARG A 124 -5.43 10.45 -5.14
CA ARG A 124 -5.17 11.86 -5.47
C ARG A 124 -5.76 12.28 -6.82
N MET A 125 -5.65 11.44 -7.85
CA MET A 125 -6.27 11.72 -9.16
C MET A 125 -7.79 11.86 -9.07
N PHE A 126 -8.44 11.15 -8.15
CA PHE A 126 -9.87 11.24 -7.88
C PHE A 126 -10.24 12.22 -6.75
N GLY A 127 -9.31 13.05 -6.29
CA GLY A 127 -9.54 14.05 -5.22
C GLY A 127 -9.52 13.47 -3.80
N PHE A 128 -9.19 12.19 -3.63
CA PHE A 128 -9.03 11.56 -2.33
C PHE A 128 -7.59 11.64 -1.79
N HIS A 129 -7.48 11.76 -0.49
CA HIS A 129 -6.24 11.77 0.27
C HIS A 129 -6.19 10.53 1.15
N PHE A 130 -5.29 9.62 0.79
CA PHE A 130 -5.03 8.40 1.55
C PHE A 130 -3.74 8.55 2.38
N PRO A 131 -3.67 7.90 3.55
CA PRO A 131 -2.48 7.95 4.39
C PRO A 131 -1.32 7.20 3.75
N GLU A 132 -0.10 7.54 4.18
CA GLU A 132 1.10 6.79 3.83
C GLU A 132 1.08 5.39 4.46
N ASN A 133 1.58 4.40 3.72
CA ASN A 133 1.69 3.04 4.23
C ASN A 133 3.14 2.64 4.56
N PHE A 134 4.12 3.34 3.99
CA PHE A 134 5.55 3.03 4.17
C PHE A 134 6.38 4.30 4.31
N ASP A 135 7.33 4.28 5.24
CA ASP A 135 8.31 5.36 5.45
C ASP A 135 9.72 4.79 5.66
N SER A 136 10.40 4.39 4.57
CA SER A 136 11.78 3.87 4.60
C SER A 136 12.08 2.87 5.76
N PRO A 137 11.34 1.77 5.89
CA PRO A 137 11.40 0.87 7.06
C PRO A 137 12.77 0.20 7.26
N TYR A 138 13.53 -0.06 6.19
CA TYR A 138 14.89 -0.63 6.31
C TYR A 138 15.95 0.37 6.78
N LYS A 139 15.61 1.66 6.97
CA LYS A 139 16.48 2.64 7.65
C LYS A 139 16.27 2.67 9.17
N SER A 140 15.37 1.85 9.70
CA SER A 140 15.06 1.81 11.13
C SER A 140 16.23 1.29 11.97
N LYS A 141 16.43 1.91 13.13
CA LYS A 141 17.48 1.55 14.11
C LYS A 141 16.99 0.54 15.14
N SER A 142 15.70 0.23 15.17
CA SER A 142 15.09 -0.76 16.07
C SER A 142 13.89 -1.44 15.43
N ILE A 143 13.50 -2.60 15.96
CA ILE A 143 12.30 -3.31 15.50
C ILE A 143 11.02 -2.50 15.75
N THR A 144 10.98 -1.74 16.84
CA THR A 144 9.86 -0.84 17.15
C THR A 144 9.73 0.27 16.12
N GLU A 145 10.85 0.86 15.68
CA GLU A 145 10.87 1.87 14.62
C GLU A 145 10.49 1.27 13.26
N PHE A 146 10.92 0.04 12.97
CA PHE A 146 10.51 -0.69 11.77
C PHE A 146 9.00 -0.79 11.64
N TRP A 147 8.29 -1.23 12.69
CA TRP A 147 6.83 -1.34 12.66
C TRP A 147 6.10 0.01 12.60
N ARG A 148 6.74 1.11 12.99
CA ARG A 148 6.20 2.47 12.81
C ARG A 148 6.37 3.00 11.38
N ARG A 149 7.12 2.29 10.54
CA ARG A 149 7.47 2.67 9.16
C ARG A 149 7.03 1.66 8.11
N TRP A 150 6.61 0.47 8.54
CA TRP A 150 6.18 -0.62 7.71
C TRP A 150 4.68 -0.84 7.89
N HIS A 151 3.91 -0.73 6.79
CA HIS A 151 2.48 -0.98 6.78
C HIS A 151 1.72 -0.16 7.84
N ILE A 152 2.01 1.14 7.91
CA ILE A 152 1.60 2.07 8.99
C ILE A 152 0.07 2.18 9.14
N SER A 153 -0.67 1.94 8.07
CA SER A 153 -2.14 2.05 8.08
C SER A 153 -2.86 0.88 8.75
N LEU A 154 -2.16 -0.22 9.03
CA LEU A 154 -2.67 -1.41 9.72
C LEU A 154 -2.86 -1.15 11.22
#